data_AF-A0A183TST4-F1
#
_entry.id   AF-A0A183TST4-F1
#
_cell.length_a   1.000
_cell.length_b   1.000
_cell.length_c   1.000
_cell.angle_alpha   90.00
_cell.angle_beta   90.00
_cell.angle_gamma   90.00
#
_symmetry.space_group_name_H-M   'P 1'
#
loop_
_entity.id
_entity.type
_entity.pdbx_description
1 polymer ?
#
loop_
_entity_poly.entity_id
_entity_poly.type
_entity_poly.pdbx_seq_one_letter_code
_entity_poly.pdbx_strand_id
1 'polypeptide(L)'
;LEVSPDISVFGGINWKLFACMLAAWTATFLCLMKGIRTSGKAEKVIKIFFSTQVVYVTALLPYAFLTAILIRGVTLPGSWLGLQFYLRPDWSHLLNVGLWSNAAVQIFYSVGPAWGGLITMSSYNEVNRKYNRDAFLLPIISGATSIYGGIAIFSVIGHMVHSLGSTDVAAVMQSGPGLAFSAYPEALARLPGGAVWAVLFFAMLFTLGLDSQFGTLETMTSGLIDQFPSVLGRCKVFFTLGTCVVQFLLGLILVTRVSYFSPTFSSYLKLTHKTG
;
A
#
# COMPACT_ATOMS: atom_id res chain seq x y z
N LEU A 1 8.58 -9.05 21.85
CA LEU A 1 7.20 -8.70 21.44
C LEU A 1 6.25 -9.46 22.35
N GLU A 2 5.29 -8.80 22.99
CA GLU A 2 4.23 -9.46 23.77
C GLU A 2 3.23 -10.08 22.78
N VAL A 3 3.53 -11.30 22.33
CA VAL A 3 2.69 -12.02 21.37
C VAL A 3 1.80 -12.99 22.14
N SER A 4 0.54 -13.11 21.72
CA SER A 4 -0.33 -14.15 22.28
C SER A 4 0.22 -15.55 21.98
N PRO A 5 0.13 -16.50 22.93
CA PRO A 5 0.54 -17.88 22.70
C PRO A 5 -0.31 -18.62 21.66
N ASP A 6 -1.54 -18.19 21.38
CA ASP A 6 -2.47 -18.91 20.49
C ASP A 6 -3.51 -17.98 19.85
N ILE A 7 -4.05 -18.33 18.67
CA ILE A 7 -5.14 -17.61 17.99
C ILE A 7 -6.42 -17.52 18.84
N SER A 8 -6.64 -18.50 19.72
CA SER A 8 -7.77 -18.56 20.64
C SER A 8 -7.67 -17.56 21.81
N VAL A 9 -6.48 -17.02 22.08
CA VAL A 9 -6.23 -16.14 23.22
C VAL A 9 -5.98 -14.72 22.73
N PHE A 10 -7.00 -13.89 22.54
CA PHE A 10 -6.86 -12.52 21.98
C PHE A 10 -5.74 -11.65 22.60
N GLY A 11 -5.35 -11.92 23.85
CA GLY A 11 -4.14 -11.36 24.45
C GLY A 11 -4.24 -9.87 24.74
N GLY A 12 -5.44 -9.30 24.87
CA GLY A 12 -5.66 -7.88 25.13
C GLY A 12 -5.32 -6.97 23.95
N ILE A 13 -5.66 -5.69 24.07
CA ILE A 13 -5.41 -4.66 23.04
C ILE A 13 -4.00 -4.10 23.18
N ASN A 14 -3.26 -4.05 22.07
CA ASN A 14 -2.03 -3.27 22.00
C ASN A 14 -2.38 -1.79 21.82
N TRP A 15 -2.31 -1.03 22.91
CA TRP A 15 -2.68 0.38 22.94
C TRP A 15 -1.90 1.27 21.96
N LYS A 16 -0.67 0.90 21.59
CA LYS A 16 0.12 1.64 20.59
C LYS A 16 -0.48 1.46 19.20
N LEU A 17 -0.78 0.21 18.82
CA LEU A 17 -1.42 -0.10 17.53
C LEU A 17 -2.84 0.46 17.46
N PHE A 18 -3.58 0.39 18.56
CA PHE A 18 -4.90 1.01 18.69
C PHE A 18 -4.85 2.52 18.42
N ALA A 19 -3.90 3.23 19.04
CA ALA A 19 -3.74 4.67 18.82
C ALA A 19 -3.38 4.99 17.36
N CYS A 20 -2.48 4.22 16.74
CA CYS A 20 -2.15 4.37 15.32
C CYS A 20 -3.36 4.11 14.41
N MET A 21 -4.15 3.08 14.69
CA MET A 21 -5.36 2.76 13.94
C MET A 21 -6.41 3.86 14.08
N LEU A 22 -6.61 4.37 15.31
CA LEU A 22 -7.52 5.48 15.56
C LEU A 22 -7.08 6.74 14.80
N ALA A 23 -5.79 7.06 14.82
CA ALA A 23 -5.24 8.20 14.08
C ALA A 23 -5.45 8.05 12.56
N ALA A 24 -5.18 6.86 12.00
CA ALA A 24 -5.39 6.58 10.58
C ALA A 24 -6.87 6.72 10.17
N TRP A 25 -7.80 6.09 10.92
CA TRP A 25 -9.24 6.21 10.65
C TRP A 25 -9.77 7.64 10.81
N THR A 26 -9.23 8.39 11.79
CA THR A 26 -9.56 9.80 11.96
C THR A 26 -9.10 10.63 10.77
N ALA A 27 -7.85 10.45 10.32
CA ALA A 27 -7.33 11.14 9.14
C ALA A 27 -8.17 10.82 7.89
N THR A 28 -8.50 9.55 7.68
CA THR A 28 -9.34 9.08 6.58
C THR A 28 -10.74 9.68 6.60
N PHE A 29 -11.39 9.73 7.77
CA PHE A 29 -12.68 10.38 7.91
C PHE A 29 -12.60 11.89 7.60
N LEU A 30 -11.57 12.60 8.10
CA LEU A 30 -11.39 14.02 7.81
C LEU A 30 -11.17 14.30 6.31
N CYS A 31 -10.44 13.42 5.62
CA CYS A 31 -10.22 13.52 4.18
C CYS A 31 -11.51 13.25 3.37
N LEU A 32 -12.36 12.32 3.81
CA LEU A 32 -13.52 11.85 3.05
C LEU A 32 -14.89 12.35 3.52
N MET A 33 -15.00 13.00 4.68
CA MET A 33 -16.30 13.36 5.28
C MET A 33 -17.20 14.17 4.33
N LYS A 34 -16.60 14.96 3.42
CA LYS A 34 -17.35 15.73 2.42
C LYS A 34 -17.45 15.01 1.05
N GLY A 35 -16.74 13.90 0.80
CA GLY A 35 -16.69 13.08 -0.44
C GLY A 35 -16.05 13.78 -1.66
N ILE A 36 -16.19 13.30 -2.90
CA ILE A 36 -15.60 13.99 -4.09
C ILE A 36 -16.58 14.94 -4.81
N ARG A 37 -17.86 14.56 -4.92
CA ARG A 37 -18.93 15.41 -5.48
C ARG A 37 -19.55 16.31 -4.40
N THR A 38 -19.18 17.59 -4.33
CA THR A 38 -19.94 18.62 -3.57
C THR A 38 -20.37 19.77 -4.47
N SER A 39 -21.60 20.23 -4.27
CA SER A 39 -22.26 21.31 -5.00
C SER A 39 -22.08 22.66 -4.27
N GLY A 40 -21.06 23.44 -4.66
CA GLY A 40 -20.83 24.81 -4.21
C GLY A 40 -19.48 25.35 -4.72
N LYS A 41 -19.41 26.60 -5.20
CA LYS A 41 -18.19 27.13 -5.89
C LYS A 41 -17.02 27.35 -4.91
N ALA A 42 -17.25 27.99 -3.77
CA ALA A 42 -16.24 28.19 -2.71
C ALA A 42 -15.87 26.88 -1.99
N GLU A 43 -16.84 25.98 -1.81
CA GLU A 43 -16.62 24.68 -1.17
C GLU A 43 -15.92 23.68 -2.10
N LYS A 44 -16.11 23.77 -3.42
CA LYS A 44 -15.28 23.07 -4.42
C LYS A 44 -13.83 23.54 -4.35
N VAL A 45 -13.56 24.84 -4.21
CA VAL A 45 -12.19 25.38 -4.22
C VAL A 45 -11.38 24.92 -3.00
N ILE A 46 -11.92 25.07 -1.78
CA ILE A 46 -11.22 24.65 -0.55
C ILE A 46 -10.99 23.13 -0.52
N LYS A 47 -11.90 22.36 -1.12
CA LYS A 47 -11.90 20.89 -1.06
C LYS A 47 -11.14 20.21 -2.19
N ILE A 48 -11.18 20.78 -3.40
CA ILE A 48 -10.20 20.47 -4.45
C ILE A 48 -8.82 20.81 -3.90
N PHE A 49 -8.63 21.94 -3.23
CA PHE A 49 -7.34 22.22 -2.62
C PHE A 49 -6.95 21.16 -1.59
N PHE A 50 -7.79 20.79 -0.61
CA PHE A 50 -7.37 19.80 0.39
C PHE A 50 -7.26 18.35 -0.15
N SER A 51 -8.25 17.85 -0.88
CA SER A 51 -8.25 16.46 -1.39
C SER A 51 -7.29 16.27 -2.56
N THR A 52 -7.18 17.26 -3.46
CA THR A 52 -6.23 17.19 -4.58
C THR A 52 -4.81 17.43 -4.08
N GLN A 53 -4.55 18.33 -3.11
CA GLN A 53 -3.20 18.46 -2.54
C GLN A 53 -2.81 17.20 -1.76
N VAL A 54 -3.72 16.62 -0.97
CA VAL A 54 -3.43 15.35 -0.28
C VAL A 54 -3.10 14.28 -1.30
N VAL A 55 -3.95 14.01 -2.29
CA VAL A 55 -3.69 12.96 -3.30
C VAL A 55 -2.44 13.25 -4.14
N TYR A 56 -2.16 14.49 -4.51
CA TYR A 56 -0.95 14.82 -5.28
C TYR A 56 0.29 14.65 -4.43
N VAL A 57 0.29 15.10 -3.17
CA VAL A 57 1.42 14.91 -2.26
C VAL A 57 1.61 13.43 -1.94
N THR A 58 0.55 12.70 -1.60
CA THR A 58 0.61 11.28 -1.25
C THR A 58 0.93 10.39 -2.43
N ALA A 59 0.54 10.77 -3.66
CA ALA A 59 0.93 10.05 -4.87
C ALA A 59 2.36 10.36 -5.33
N LEU A 60 2.85 11.60 -5.15
CA LEU A 60 4.20 12.00 -5.60
C LEU A 60 5.30 11.67 -4.59
N LEU A 61 5.00 11.70 -3.30
CA LEU A 61 5.97 11.44 -2.23
C LEU A 61 6.62 10.04 -2.33
N PRO A 62 5.89 8.96 -2.66
CA PRO A 62 6.48 7.66 -2.97
C PRO A 62 7.49 7.71 -4.11
N TYR A 63 7.21 8.42 -5.20
CA TYR A 63 8.17 8.54 -6.30
C TYR A 63 9.39 9.36 -5.91
N ALA A 64 9.23 10.44 -5.13
CA ALA A 64 10.35 11.21 -4.62
C ALA A 64 11.26 10.35 -3.72
N PHE A 65 10.66 9.56 -2.81
CA PHE A 65 11.39 8.62 -1.97
C PHE A 65 12.08 7.53 -2.78
N LEU A 66 11.36 6.85 -3.68
CA LEU A 66 11.91 5.80 -4.53
C LEU A 66 13.07 6.33 -5.38
N THR A 67 12.97 7.57 -5.88
CA THR A 67 14.06 8.22 -6.62
C THR A 67 15.27 8.48 -5.75
N ALA A 68 15.08 9.03 -4.54
CA ALA A 68 16.17 9.29 -3.61
C ALA A 68 16.89 7.99 -3.18
N ILE A 69 16.11 6.94 -2.87
CA ILE A 69 16.65 5.61 -2.55
C ILE A 69 17.32 4.98 -3.76
N LEU A 70 16.78 5.12 -4.97
CA LEU A 70 17.39 4.54 -6.15
C LEU A 70 18.76 5.16 -6.38
N ILE A 71 18.86 6.49 -6.39
CA ILE A 71 20.13 7.21 -6.53
C ILE A 71 21.10 6.79 -5.42
N ARG A 72 20.63 6.74 -4.18
CA ARG A 72 21.49 6.32 -3.07
C ARG A 72 21.89 4.85 -3.18
N GLY A 73 20.96 3.98 -3.53
CA GLY A 73 21.10 2.54 -3.58
C GLY A 73 22.08 2.09 -4.65
N VAL A 74 21.97 2.63 -5.87
CA VAL A 74 22.90 2.28 -6.96
C VAL A 74 24.32 2.82 -6.73
N THR A 75 24.49 3.88 -5.93
CA THR A 75 25.82 4.43 -5.60
C THR A 75 26.53 3.69 -4.47
N LEU A 76 25.87 2.72 -3.81
CA LEU A 76 26.46 1.95 -2.73
C LEU A 76 27.29 0.76 -3.24
N PRO A 77 28.36 0.38 -2.52
CA PRO A 77 29.12 -0.82 -2.84
C PRO A 77 28.26 -2.07 -2.62
N GLY A 78 28.33 -3.01 -3.57
CA GLY A 78 27.56 -4.26 -3.49
C GLY A 78 26.10 -4.16 -3.95
N SER A 79 25.62 -2.98 -4.35
CA SER A 79 24.26 -2.79 -4.89
C SER A 79 23.97 -3.70 -6.09
N TRP A 80 25.00 -3.98 -6.89
CA TRP A 80 24.93 -4.89 -8.04
C TRP A 80 24.50 -6.31 -7.67
N LEU A 81 24.84 -6.83 -6.48
CA LEU A 81 24.41 -8.17 -6.06
C LEU A 81 22.88 -8.29 -6.02
N GLY A 82 22.22 -7.28 -5.46
CA GLY A 82 20.77 -7.24 -5.39
C GLY A 82 20.13 -7.01 -6.75
N LEU A 83 20.69 -6.14 -7.59
CA LEU A 83 20.20 -5.90 -8.95
C LEU A 83 20.35 -7.14 -9.84
N GLN A 84 21.47 -7.85 -9.73
CA GLN A 84 21.70 -9.10 -10.42
C GLN A 84 20.69 -10.16 -9.95
N PHE A 85 20.47 -10.29 -8.64
CA PHE A 85 19.46 -11.20 -8.12
C PHE A 85 18.05 -10.88 -8.65
N TYR A 86 17.68 -9.59 -8.71
CA TYR A 86 16.36 -9.16 -9.17
C TYR A 86 16.13 -9.32 -10.68
N LEU A 87 17.14 -8.99 -11.50
CA LEU A 87 17.00 -8.90 -12.95
C LEU A 87 17.50 -10.13 -13.70
N ARG A 88 18.23 -11.05 -13.05
CA ARG A 88 18.75 -12.26 -13.72
C ARG A 88 17.58 -13.16 -14.10
N PRO A 89 17.32 -13.37 -15.41
CA PRO A 89 16.24 -14.24 -15.82
C PRO A 89 16.64 -15.70 -15.61
N ASP A 90 15.71 -16.47 -15.04
CA ASP A 90 15.77 -17.93 -15.08
C ASP A 90 14.56 -18.44 -15.88
N TRP A 91 14.86 -18.83 -17.12
CA TRP A 91 13.87 -19.24 -18.10
C TRP A 91 13.23 -20.59 -17.74
N SER A 92 13.84 -21.39 -16.87
CA SER A 92 13.30 -22.68 -16.45
C SER A 92 11.98 -22.51 -15.69
N HIS A 93 11.81 -21.40 -14.96
CA HIS A 93 10.60 -21.10 -14.22
C HIS A 93 9.39 -20.80 -15.11
N LEU A 94 9.58 -20.40 -16.38
CA LEU A 94 8.46 -20.12 -17.29
C LEU A 94 7.63 -21.36 -17.64
N LEU A 95 8.20 -22.56 -17.48
CA LEU A 95 7.49 -23.83 -17.66
C LEU A 95 6.53 -24.13 -16.50
N ASN A 96 6.67 -23.43 -15.38
CA ASN A 96 5.82 -23.63 -14.21
C ASN A 96 4.51 -22.84 -14.36
N VAL A 97 3.38 -23.56 -14.51
CA VAL A 97 2.04 -22.96 -14.59
C VAL A 97 1.68 -22.14 -13.34
N GLY A 98 2.19 -22.53 -12.17
CA GLY A 98 2.02 -21.78 -10.92
C GLY A 98 2.62 -20.38 -10.98
N LEU A 99 3.73 -20.19 -11.70
CA LEU A 99 4.34 -18.88 -11.91
C LEU A 99 3.38 -17.94 -12.66
N TRP A 100 2.77 -18.42 -13.73
CA TRP A 100 1.80 -17.66 -14.53
C TRP A 100 0.53 -17.33 -13.74
N SER A 101 0.05 -18.29 -12.93
CA SER A 101 -1.07 -18.05 -12.03
C SER A 101 -0.75 -16.94 -11.03
N ASN A 102 0.43 -17.00 -10.38
CA ASN A 102 0.88 -15.96 -9.45
C ASN A 102 1.05 -14.60 -10.12
N ALA A 103 1.59 -14.55 -11.34
CA ALA A 103 1.75 -13.31 -12.11
C ALA A 103 0.38 -12.69 -12.47
N ALA A 104 -0.59 -13.51 -12.90
CA ALA A 104 -1.94 -13.05 -13.20
C ALA A 104 -2.63 -12.49 -11.95
N VAL A 105 -2.51 -13.20 -10.82
CA VAL A 105 -3.03 -12.77 -9.51
C VAL A 105 -2.38 -11.45 -9.07
N GLN A 106 -1.06 -11.31 -9.23
CA GLN A 106 -0.33 -10.08 -8.90
C GLN A 106 -0.82 -8.88 -9.69
N ILE A 107 -0.97 -9.01 -11.01
CA ILE A 107 -1.47 -7.92 -11.87
C ILE A 107 -2.93 -7.59 -11.52
N PHE A 108 -3.76 -8.60 -11.29
CA PHE A 108 -5.17 -8.41 -10.94
C PHE A 108 -5.33 -7.63 -9.63
N TYR A 109 -4.59 -7.98 -8.57
CA TYR A 109 -4.62 -7.25 -7.32
C TYR A 109 -3.90 -5.90 -7.38
N SER A 110 -2.86 -5.76 -8.20
CA SER A 110 -2.12 -4.49 -8.37
C SER A 110 -2.97 -3.40 -9.05
N VAL A 111 -3.70 -3.75 -10.11
CA VAL A 111 -4.55 -2.79 -10.85
C VAL A 111 -5.94 -2.67 -10.20
N GLY A 112 -6.45 -3.74 -9.59
CA GLY A 112 -7.72 -3.75 -8.88
C GLY A 112 -8.97 -3.49 -9.75
N PRO A 113 -9.10 -4.03 -10.97
CA PRO A 113 -10.21 -3.68 -11.87
C PRO A 113 -11.60 -4.05 -11.34
N ALA A 114 -11.70 -5.10 -10.53
CA ALA A 114 -12.97 -5.63 -10.03
C ALA A 114 -13.41 -5.06 -8.67
N TRP A 115 -12.63 -4.17 -8.06
CA TRP A 115 -12.88 -3.68 -6.69
C TRP A 115 -13.82 -2.47 -6.64
N GLY A 116 -14.33 -2.01 -7.79
CA GLY A 116 -15.20 -0.83 -7.89
C GLY A 116 -14.44 0.51 -7.86
N GLY A 117 -13.19 0.55 -7.37
CA GLY A 117 -12.31 1.72 -7.36
C GLY A 117 -12.29 2.50 -8.67
N LEU A 118 -11.87 1.81 -9.74
CA LEU A 118 -11.78 2.41 -11.08
C LEU A 118 -13.14 2.84 -11.63
N ILE A 119 -14.21 2.09 -11.32
CA ILE A 119 -15.58 2.40 -11.76
C ILE A 119 -16.06 3.68 -11.08
N THR A 120 -15.92 3.78 -9.75
CA THR A 120 -16.29 4.97 -8.98
C THR A 120 -15.52 6.19 -9.47
N MET A 121 -14.19 6.08 -9.63
CA MET A 121 -13.38 7.20 -10.11
C MET A 121 -13.76 7.60 -11.55
N SER A 122 -14.04 6.62 -12.41
CA SER A 122 -14.49 6.90 -13.79
C SER A 122 -15.87 7.56 -13.83
N SER A 123 -16.74 7.29 -12.85
CA SER A 123 -18.07 7.93 -12.77
C SER A 123 -17.99 9.46 -12.54
N TYR A 124 -16.83 9.96 -12.09
CA TYR A 124 -16.60 11.40 -11.91
C TYR A 124 -16.05 12.09 -13.15
N ASN A 125 -15.68 11.34 -14.20
CA ASN A 125 -15.22 11.92 -15.46
C ASN A 125 -16.38 12.57 -16.24
N GLU A 126 -16.03 13.47 -17.17
CA GLU A 126 -16.97 13.97 -18.16
C GLU A 126 -17.47 12.84 -19.07
N VAL A 127 -18.77 12.85 -19.40
CA VAL A 127 -19.44 11.78 -20.15
C VAL A 127 -18.79 11.47 -21.50
N ASN A 128 -18.24 12.49 -22.18
CA ASN A 128 -17.65 12.36 -23.51
C ASN A 128 -16.11 12.24 -23.50
N ARG A 129 -15.50 12.07 -22.32
CA ARG A 129 -14.04 11.93 -22.22
C ARG A 129 -13.60 10.59 -22.80
N LYS A 130 -12.62 10.62 -23.73
CA LYS A 130 -12.01 9.41 -24.29
C LYS A 130 -11.23 8.66 -23.21
N TYR A 131 -11.66 7.46 -22.85
CA TYR A 131 -11.05 6.63 -21.80
C TYR A 131 -9.93 5.71 -22.31
N ASN A 132 -9.82 5.51 -23.62
CA ASN A 132 -8.87 4.54 -24.22
C ASN A 132 -7.43 4.75 -23.76
N ARG A 133 -6.95 6.00 -23.73
CA ARG A 133 -5.58 6.32 -23.29
C ARG A 133 -5.39 5.96 -21.82
N ASP A 134 -6.33 6.35 -20.97
CA ASP A 134 -6.25 6.14 -19.52
C ASP A 134 -6.29 4.63 -19.20
N ALA A 135 -7.10 3.86 -19.93
CA ALA A 135 -7.22 2.40 -19.80
C ALA A 135 -5.91 1.64 -20.13
N PHE A 136 -5.15 2.07 -21.15
CA PHE A 136 -3.85 1.47 -21.46
C PHE A 136 -2.73 1.99 -20.55
N LEU A 137 -2.76 3.28 -20.22
CA LEU A 137 -1.69 3.92 -19.47
C LEU A 137 -1.66 3.46 -18.00
N LEU A 138 -2.81 3.21 -17.39
CA LEU A 138 -2.91 2.79 -15.99
C LEU A 138 -2.14 1.50 -15.67
N PRO A 139 -2.35 0.36 -16.36
CA PRO A 139 -1.56 -0.86 -16.12
C PRO A 139 -0.08 -0.69 -16.45
N ILE A 140 0.26 0.08 -17.49
CA ILE A 140 1.65 0.32 -17.88
C ILE A 140 2.38 1.09 -16.79
N ILE A 141 1.79 2.17 -16.26
CA ILE A 141 2.36 2.93 -15.15
C ILE A 141 2.49 2.03 -13.92
N SER A 142 1.44 1.27 -13.56
CA SER A 142 1.49 0.36 -12.41
C SER A 142 2.64 -0.66 -12.51
N GLY A 143 2.82 -1.28 -13.68
CA GLY A 143 3.93 -2.19 -13.94
C GLY A 143 5.29 -1.49 -13.91
N ALA A 144 5.42 -0.34 -14.56
CA ALA A 144 6.65 0.45 -14.56
C ALA A 144 7.05 0.89 -13.14
N THR A 145 6.10 1.35 -12.34
CA THR A 145 6.33 1.73 -10.94
C THR A 145 6.75 0.53 -10.09
N SER A 146 6.17 -0.65 -10.34
CA SER A 146 6.56 -1.88 -9.65
C SER A 146 8.00 -2.28 -10.00
N ILE A 147 8.40 -2.19 -11.27
CA ILE A 147 9.78 -2.45 -11.70
C ILE A 147 10.74 -1.43 -11.08
N TYR A 148 10.38 -0.15 -11.15
CA TYR A 148 11.15 0.96 -10.59
C TYR A 148 11.37 0.80 -9.09
N GLY A 149 10.31 0.48 -8.35
CA GLY A 149 10.38 0.16 -6.92
C GLY A 149 11.26 -1.06 -6.66
N GLY A 150 11.13 -2.12 -7.44
CA GLY A 150 11.98 -3.31 -7.33
C GLY A 150 13.47 -2.96 -7.44
N ILE A 151 13.88 -2.22 -8.47
CA ILE A 151 15.27 -1.78 -8.65
C ILE A 151 15.74 -0.97 -7.42
N ALA A 152 14.93 -0.02 -6.96
CA ALA A 152 15.23 0.79 -5.79
C ALA A 152 15.45 -0.06 -4.53
N ILE A 153 14.52 -0.96 -4.21
CA ILE A 153 14.60 -1.86 -3.04
C ILE A 153 15.81 -2.79 -3.13
N PHE A 154 15.95 -3.51 -4.26
CA PHE A 154 17.01 -4.51 -4.41
C PHE A 154 18.41 -3.90 -4.44
N SER A 155 18.58 -2.65 -4.92
CA SER A 155 19.88 -1.97 -4.86
C SER A 155 20.37 -1.76 -3.42
N VAL A 156 19.50 -1.41 -2.48
CA VAL A 156 19.85 -1.22 -1.06
C VAL A 156 20.04 -2.57 -0.36
N ILE A 157 19.23 -3.57 -0.68
CA ILE A 157 19.37 -4.92 -0.13
C ILE A 157 20.69 -5.55 -0.57
N GLY A 158 21.10 -5.37 -1.83
CA GLY A 158 22.41 -5.83 -2.29
C GLY A 158 23.57 -5.24 -1.48
N HIS A 159 23.48 -3.94 -1.16
CA HIS A 159 24.45 -3.30 -0.27
C HIS A 159 24.45 -3.90 1.14
N MET A 160 23.27 -4.17 1.71
CA MET A 160 23.16 -4.83 3.02
C MET A 160 23.85 -6.20 3.02
N VAL A 161 23.57 -7.04 2.03
CA VAL A 161 24.15 -8.39 1.89
C VAL A 161 25.68 -8.31 1.77
N HIS A 162 26.17 -7.39 0.93
CA HIS A 162 27.60 -7.12 0.80
C HIS A 162 28.23 -6.64 2.12
N SER A 163 27.56 -5.74 2.86
CA SER A 163 28.05 -5.24 4.15
C SER A 163 28.12 -6.31 5.24
N LEU A 164 27.34 -7.38 5.10
CA LEU A 164 27.37 -8.57 5.96
C LEU A 164 28.45 -9.58 5.54
N GLY A 165 29.23 -9.29 4.50
CA GLY A 165 30.23 -10.22 3.96
C GLY A 165 29.63 -11.44 3.24
N SER A 166 28.36 -11.37 2.86
CA SER A 166 27.66 -12.42 2.12
C SER A 166 27.45 -12.01 0.65
N THR A 167 27.18 -13.00 -0.20
CA THR A 167 26.72 -12.81 -1.59
C THR A 167 25.33 -13.38 -1.82
N ASP A 168 24.75 -14.04 -0.80
CA ASP A 168 23.44 -14.66 -0.89
C ASP A 168 22.34 -13.66 -0.53
N VAL A 169 21.71 -13.10 -1.57
CA VAL A 169 20.57 -12.19 -1.43
C VAL A 169 19.31 -12.93 -1.00
N ALA A 170 19.15 -14.21 -1.37
CA ALA A 170 17.96 -14.99 -1.03
C ALA A 170 17.83 -15.19 0.49
N ALA A 171 18.95 -15.31 1.20
CA ALA A 171 18.97 -15.48 2.66
C ALA A 171 18.31 -14.34 3.44
N VAL A 172 18.25 -13.13 2.87
CA VAL A 172 17.62 -11.94 3.49
C VAL A 172 16.25 -11.62 2.89
N MET A 173 15.82 -12.36 1.87
CA MET A 173 14.51 -12.22 1.26
C MET A 173 13.45 -12.86 2.15
N GLN A 174 12.79 -12.00 2.92
CA GLN A 174 11.49 -12.33 3.48
C GLN A 174 10.41 -11.93 2.48
N SER A 175 9.25 -12.59 2.54
CA SER A 175 8.15 -12.28 1.65
C SER A 175 7.10 -11.40 2.33
N GLY A 176 6.40 -10.59 1.53
CA GLY A 176 5.29 -9.76 2.01
C GLY A 176 5.72 -8.75 3.08
N PRO A 177 4.97 -8.61 4.19
CA PRO A 177 5.27 -7.63 5.24
C PRO A 177 6.65 -7.79 5.88
N GLY A 178 7.23 -9.00 5.91
CA GLY A 178 8.56 -9.23 6.48
C GLY A 178 9.66 -8.47 5.75
N LEU A 179 9.56 -8.37 4.41
CA LEU A 179 10.49 -7.58 3.60
C LEU A 179 10.43 -6.11 3.99
N ALA A 180 9.22 -5.55 4.04
CA ALA A 180 9.00 -4.13 4.27
C ALA A 180 9.23 -3.71 5.73
N PHE A 181 8.91 -4.55 6.72
CA PHE A 181 8.95 -4.18 8.14
C PHE A 181 10.12 -4.76 8.93
N SER A 182 10.88 -5.71 8.36
CA SER A 182 12.08 -6.27 8.99
C SER A 182 13.32 -6.03 8.13
N ALA A 183 13.41 -6.68 6.98
CA ALA A 183 14.64 -6.70 6.19
C ALA A 183 15.00 -5.31 5.63
N TYR A 184 14.01 -4.55 5.14
CA TYR A 184 14.29 -3.27 4.50
C TYR A 184 14.67 -2.15 5.49
N PRO A 185 13.98 -1.97 6.64
CA PRO A 185 14.43 -1.03 7.67
C PRO A 185 15.84 -1.36 8.18
N GLU A 186 16.18 -2.64 8.29
CA GLU A 186 17.54 -3.10 8.63
C GLU A 186 18.57 -2.70 7.56
N ALA A 187 18.21 -2.79 6.28
CA ALA A 187 19.05 -2.34 5.17
C ALA A 187 19.23 -0.80 5.20
N LEU A 188 18.16 -0.05 5.45
CA LEU A 188 18.20 1.42 5.55
C LEU A 188 19.02 1.90 6.75
N ALA A 189 18.96 1.19 7.88
CA ALA A 189 19.71 1.53 9.09
C ALA A 189 21.24 1.48 8.88
N ARG A 190 21.71 0.70 7.91
CA ARG A 190 23.13 0.60 7.55
C ARG A 190 23.61 1.75 6.65
N LEU A 191 22.69 2.56 6.12
CA LEU A 191 23.05 3.73 5.33
C LEU A 191 23.51 4.88 6.23
N PRO A 192 24.44 5.74 5.77
CA PRO A 192 24.70 6.99 6.46
C PRO A 192 23.42 7.82 6.50
N GLY A 193 23.04 8.29 7.69
CA GLY A 193 21.77 8.95 7.93
C GLY A 193 20.56 7.99 7.97
N GLY A 194 20.76 6.71 8.33
CA GLY A 194 19.73 5.66 8.34
C GLY A 194 18.38 6.05 8.96
N ALA A 195 18.38 6.89 10.00
CA ALA A 195 17.16 7.41 10.61
C ALA A 195 16.30 8.23 9.63
N VAL A 196 16.91 9.08 8.80
CA VAL A 196 16.21 9.88 7.78
C VAL A 196 15.57 8.95 6.75
N TRP A 197 16.32 7.96 6.28
CA TRP A 197 15.82 6.99 5.31
C TRP A 197 14.67 6.14 5.86
N ALA A 198 14.76 5.70 7.12
CA ALA A 198 13.69 4.97 7.79
C ALA A 198 12.42 5.82 7.94
N VAL A 199 12.54 7.08 8.36
CA VAL A 199 11.39 8.00 8.47
C VAL A 199 10.72 8.20 7.11
N LEU A 200 11.50 8.46 6.06
CA LEU A 200 10.95 8.65 4.72
C LEU A 200 10.30 7.36 4.18
N PHE A 201 10.88 6.20 4.46
CA PHE A 201 10.33 4.90 4.07
C PHE A 201 8.98 4.61 4.74
N PHE A 202 8.89 4.79 6.06
CA PHE A 202 7.63 4.58 6.77
C PHE A 202 6.60 5.65 6.43
N ALA A 203 7.02 6.89 6.17
CA ALA A 203 6.14 7.93 5.64
C ALA A 203 5.57 7.52 4.27
N MET A 204 6.41 7.00 3.36
CA MET A 204 5.95 6.45 2.09
C MET A 204 4.96 5.31 2.28
N LEU A 205 5.26 4.32 3.12
CA LEU A 205 4.35 3.19 3.37
C LEU A 205 3.01 3.67 3.92
N PHE A 206 3.04 4.67 4.80
CA PHE A 206 1.84 5.28 5.35
C PHE A 206 1.01 5.99 4.28
N THR A 207 1.63 6.80 3.41
CA THR A 207 0.90 7.50 2.35
C THR A 207 0.32 6.53 1.31
N LEU A 208 1.07 5.48 0.92
CA LEU A 208 0.58 4.43 0.02
C LEU A 208 -0.64 3.69 0.60
N GLY A 209 -0.59 3.39 1.92
CA GLY A 209 -1.70 2.78 2.63
C GLY A 209 -2.92 3.70 2.70
N LEU A 210 -2.73 4.98 2.99
CA LEU A 210 -3.80 5.98 3.04
C LEU A 210 -4.50 6.15 1.69
N ASP A 211 -3.76 6.26 0.59
CA ASP A 211 -4.35 6.43 -0.75
C ASP A 211 -5.26 5.27 -1.12
N SER A 212 -4.83 4.05 -0.80
CA SER A 212 -5.61 2.84 -1.02
C SER A 212 -6.89 2.84 -0.16
N GLN A 213 -6.78 3.21 1.12
CA GLN A 213 -7.94 3.32 2.02
C GLN A 213 -8.94 4.37 1.52
N PHE A 214 -8.46 5.51 1.02
CA PHE A 214 -9.33 6.57 0.50
C PHE A 214 -10.13 6.08 -0.70
N GLY A 215 -9.47 5.39 -1.64
CA GLY A 215 -10.13 4.82 -2.81
C GLY A 215 -11.21 3.80 -2.42
N THR A 216 -10.89 2.86 -1.53
CA THR A 216 -11.85 1.82 -1.11
C THR A 216 -13.07 2.41 -0.40
N LEU A 217 -12.88 3.36 0.52
CA LEU A 217 -14.00 3.98 1.23
C LEU A 217 -14.84 4.88 0.34
N GLU A 218 -14.23 5.66 -0.56
CA GLU A 218 -15.00 6.46 -1.51
C GLU A 218 -15.84 5.57 -2.43
N THR A 219 -15.31 4.42 -2.88
CA THR A 219 -16.07 3.44 -3.66
C THR A 219 -17.25 2.88 -2.90
N MET A 220 -17.04 2.41 -1.66
CA MET A 220 -18.12 1.86 -0.85
C MET A 220 -19.19 2.91 -0.55
N THR A 221 -18.77 4.10 -0.11
CA THR A 221 -19.71 5.14 0.29
C THR A 221 -20.47 5.71 -0.90
N SER A 222 -19.79 5.98 -2.02
CA SER A 222 -20.43 6.51 -3.23
C SER A 222 -21.38 5.51 -3.85
N GLY A 223 -21.02 4.22 -3.93
CA GLY A 223 -21.91 3.19 -4.46
C GLY A 223 -23.22 3.08 -3.65
N LEU A 224 -23.14 3.16 -2.32
CA LEU A 224 -24.33 3.10 -1.46
C LEU A 224 -25.17 4.39 -1.52
N ILE A 225 -24.52 5.56 -1.63
CA ILE A 225 -25.21 6.84 -1.78
C ILE A 225 -25.94 6.92 -3.12
N ASP A 226 -25.33 6.42 -4.19
CA ASP A 226 -25.94 6.40 -5.53
C ASP A 226 -27.17 5.48 -5.57
N GLN A 227 -27.19 4.39 -4.78
CA GLN A 227 -28.34 3.49 -4.67
C GLN A 227 -29.48 4.04 -3.82
N PHE A 228 -29.18 4.79 -2.74
CA PHE A 228 -30.18 5.33 -1.81
C PHE A 228 -30.05 6.86 -1.61
N PRO A 229 -30.20 7.66 -2.68
CA PRO A 229 -29.86 9.09 -2.66
C PRO A 229 -30.75 9.93 -1.73
N SER A 230 -32.03 9.56 -1.58
CA SER A 230 -33.00 10.30 -0.76
C SER A 230 -32.74 10.20 0.74
N VAL A 231 -32.06 9.14 1.20
CA VAL A 231 -31.77 8.88 2.62
C VAL A 231 -30.29 9.14 2.92
N LEU A 232 -29.38 8.44 2.22
CA LEU A 232 -27.95 8.49 2.49
C LEU A 232 -27.29 9.76 1.93
N GLY A 233 -27.80 10.30 0.83
CA GLY A 233 -27.28 11.55 0.25
C GLY A 233 -27.45 12.76 1.17
N ARG A 234 -28.58 12.86 1.89
CA ARG A 234 -28.84 13.95 2.85
C ARG A 234 -27.97 13.87 4.10
N CYS A 235 -27.55 12.67 4.49
CA CYS A 235 -26.76 12.41 5.70
C CYS A 235 -25.34 11.93 5.37
N LYS A 236 -24.78 12.32 4.21
CA LYS A 236 -23.49 11.80 3.70
C LYS A 236 -22.38 11.81 4.74
N VAL A 237 -22.20 12.92 5.45
CA VAL A 237 -21.17 13.06 6.50
C VAL A 237 -21.36 12.03 7.61
N PHE A 238 -22.58 11.88 8.12
CA PHE A 238 -22.91 10.92 9.17
C PHE A 238 -22.79 9.48 8.69
N PHE A 239 -23.15 9.21 7.44
CA PHE A 239 -23.00 7.91 6.84
C PHE A 239 -21.52 7.52 6.70
N THR A 240 -20.67 8.42 6.19
CA THR A 240 -19.22 8.20 6.12
C THR A 240 -18.60 8.04 7.51
N LEU A 241 -19.08 8.79 8.53
CA LEU A 241 -18.63 8.58 9.91
C LEU A 241 -19.02 7.17 10.40
N GLY A 242 -20.26 6.77 10.16
CA GLY A 242 -20.76 5.44 10.53
C GLY A 242 -19.96 4.31 9.88
N THR A 243 -19.64 4.42 8.59
CA THR A 243 -18.82 3.41 7.89
C THR A 243 -17.39 3.35 8.45
N CYS A 244 -16.76 4.51 8.72
CA CYS A 244 -15.44 4.56 9.36
C CYS A 244 -15.47 3.93 10.76
N VAL A 245 -16.49 4.21 11.58
CA VAL A 245 -16.63 3.62 12.92
C VAL A 245 -16.83 2.11 12.84
N VAL A 246 -17.69 1.62 11.95
CA VAL A 246 -17.91 0.17 11.77
C VAL A 246 -16.61 -0.52 11.35
N GLN A 247 -15.87 0.03 10.38
CA GLN A 247 -14.60 -0.58 9.95
C GLN A 247 -13.50 -0.47 11.01
N PHE A 248 -13.46 0.62 11.78
CA PHE A 248 -12.56 0.73 12.94
C PHE A 248 -12.87 -0.35 13.99
N LEU A 249 -14.14 -0.57 14.32
CA LEU A 249 -14.56 -1.60 15.28
C LEU A 249 -14.21 -3.01 14.78
N LEU A 250 -14.46 -3.31 13.51
CA LEU A 250 -14.04 -4.58 12.90
C LEU A 250 -12.52 -4.73 12.90
N GLY A 251 -11.79 -3.63 12.71
CA GLY A 251 -10.33 -3.57 12.77
C GLY A 251 -9.74 -3.79 14.17
N LEU A 252 -10.54 -3.72 15.25
CA LEU A 252 -10.04 -3.92 16.62
C LEU A 252 -9.39 -5.28 16.82
N ILE A 253 -9.85 -6.31 16.09
CA ILE A 253 -9.24 -7.64 16.12
C ILE A 253 -7.78 -7.63 15.63
N LEU A 254 -7.43 -6.70 14.74
CA LEU A 254 -6.09 -6.53 14.15
C LEU A 254 -5.13 -5.70 15.00
N VAL A 255 -5.59 -5.14 16.12
CA VAL A 255 -4.74 -4.45 17.11
C VAL A 255 -4.65 -5.22 18.44
N THR A 256 -5.15 -6.44 18.48
CA THR A 256 -4.98 -7.34 19.63
C THR A 256 -3.60 -8.01 19.61
N ARG A 257 -3.15 -8.59 20.72
CA ARG A 257 -1.85 -9.32 20.72
C ARG A 257 -1.89 -10.63 19.91
N VAL A 258 -3.07 -11.07 19.46
CA VAL A 258 -3.27 -12.17 18.49
C VAL A 258 -3.05 -11.77 17.05
N SER A 259 -2.97 -10.48 16.74
CA SER A 259 -2.92 -10.03 15.34
C SER A 259 -1.68 -10.55 14.58
N TYR A 260 -0.62 -10.93 15.28
CA TYR A 260 0.53 -11.66 14.73
C TYR A 260 0.18 -13.07 14.20
N PHE A 261 -0.85 -13.73 14.75
CA PHE A 261 -1.36 -15.05 14.37
C PHE A 261 -2.61 -15.03 13.49
N SER A 262 -3.22 -13.85 13.27
CA SER A 262 -4.48 -13.75 12.50
C SER A 262 -4.36 -14.44 11.14
N PRO A 263 -5.36 -15.25 10.72
CA PRO A 263 -5.35 -15.95 9.44
C PRO A 263 -5.19 -14.98 8.26
N THR A 264 -5.57 -13.71 8.37
CA THR A 264 -5.31 -12.70 7.35
C THR A 264 -3.81 -12.44 7.23
N PHE A 265 -3.10 -12.15 8.33
CA PHE A 265 -1.64 -11.97 8.35
C PHE A 265 -0.90 -13.28 7.97
N SER A 266 -1.39 -14.42 8.45
CA SER A 266 -0.88 -15.76 8.11
C SER A 266 -1.18 -16.16 6.66
N SER A 267 -2.28 -15.73 6.03
CA SER A 267 -2.59 -16.02 4.62
C SER A 267 -1.78 -15.14 3.67
N TYR A 268 -1.52 -13.88 4.04
CA TYR A 268 -0.52 -13.04 3.37
C TYR A 268 0.91 -13.66 3.47
N LEU A 269 1.22 -14.33 4.59
CA LEU A 269 2.47 -15.09 4.79
C LEU A 269 2.46 -16.53 4.19
N LYS A 270 1.30 -17.15 3.98
CA LYS A 270 1.16 -18.51 3.43
C LYS A 270 1.07 -18.51 1.91
N LEU A 271 0.57 -17.44 1.29
CA LEU A 271 0.73 -17.22 -0.16
C LEU A 271 2.21 -17.11 -0.56
N THR A 272 3.10 -16.87 0.40
CA THR A 272 4.54 -16.74 0.19
C THR A 272 5.36 -17.95 0.65
N HIS A 273 4.73 -18.95 1.27
CA HIS A 273 5.35 -20.23 1.65
C HIS A 273 4.97 -21.40 0.73
N LYS A 274 4.13 -21.18 -0.29
CA LYS A 274 3.79 -22.21 -1.30
C LYS A 274 4.66 -22.19 -2.56
N THR A 275 5.74 -21.42 -2.56
CA THR A 275 6.80 -21.47 -3.58
C THR A 275 8.10 -21.93 -2.92
N GLY A 276 8.12 -23.20 -2.54
CA GLY A 276 9.35 -23.99 -2.35
C GLY A 276 9.31 -25.11 -3.37
#